data_AF-N8QRN7-F1
#
_entry.id   AF-N8QRN7-F1
#
_cell.length_a   1.000
_cell.length_b   1.000
_cell.length_c   1.000
_cell.angle_alpha   90.00
_cell.angle_beta   90.00
_cell.angle_gamma   90.00
#
_symmetry.space_group_name_H-M   'P 1'
#
loop_
_entity.id
_entity.type
_entity.pdbx_description
1 polymer ?
#
loop_
_entity_poly.entity_id
_entity_poly.type
_entity_poly.pdbx_seq_one_letter_code
_entity_poly.pdbx_strand_id
1 'polypeptide(L)'
;TALSLISGVYFTFFIGTFSQEKWSPTNPVRFITSVRLNLVNTKHLKSLLKYITEHRHTIELCVFQPNFSSAPNIESLSLEEIEHSWQTTGLSAVSVSQLVLKPMLKQQRGTVIFLGAPSHSSPHHDVLSQSMFAGIRALSQSLAREFQPKGIHVTYCMVEKWDGQNPHFISSVKHVCQHIYHQSDSAWSQELSIS
;
A
#
# COMPACT_ATOMS: atom_id res chain seq x y z
N THR A 1 8.53 -22.30 26.17
CA THR A 1 8.35 -21.13 27.07
C THR A 1 8.73 -19.88 26.29
N ALA A 2 7.92 -19.49 25.31
CA ALA A 2 6.81 -18.54 25.48
C ALA A 2 7.30 -17.11 25.78
N LEU A 3 7.61 -16.32 24.73
CA LEU A 3 7.48 -14.86 24.74
C LEU A 3 7.62 -14.25 23.30
N SER A 4 6.47 -13.77 22.78
CA SER A 4 6.22 -12.75 21.74
C SER A 4 6.92 -12.89 20.37
N LEU A 5 6.33 -13.38 19.27
CA LEU A 5 5.03 -13.02 18.65
C LEU A 5 4.76 -11.50 18.56
N ILE A 6 5.63 -10.79 17.83
CA ILE A 6 5.23 -9.55 17.13
C ILE A 6 5.81 -9.65 15.70
N SER A 7 5.09 -10.38 14.85
CA SER A 7 5.33 -10.40 13.41
C SER A 7 4.84 -9.08 12.82
N GLY A 8 5.67 -8.04 12.94
CA GLY A 8 5.36 -6.70 12.45
C GLY A 8 5.15 -6.70 10.95
N VAL A 9 4.01 -6.20 10.50
CA VAL A 9 3.75 -5.91 9.10
C VAL A 9 4.75 -4.87 8.61
N TYR A 10 5.54 -5.20 7.58
CA TYR A 10 6.61 -4.34 7.06
C TYR A 10 6.09 -3.51 5.88
N PHE A 11 6.10 -2.19 6.01
CA PHE A 11 5.84 -1.26 4.90
C PHE A 11 7.10 -0.46 4.61
N THR A 12 7.60 -0.52 3.37
CA THR A 12 8.69 0.36 2.92
C THR A 12 8.06 1.65 2.40
N PHE A 13 8.20 2.74 3.14
CA PHE A 13 7.91 4.08 2.63
C PHE A 13 9.11 4.55 1.82
N PHE A 14 8.92 4.86 0.54
CA PHE A 14 9.90 5.63 -0.22
C PHE A 14 9.60 7.11 0.00
N ILE A 15 10.32 7.75 0.92
CA ILE A 15 10.33 9.21 1.03
C ILE A 15 11.47 9.69 0.13
N GLY A 16 11.15 10.12 -1.08
CA GLY A 16 12.12 10.65 -2.03
C GLY A 16 11.44 11.59 -3.03
N THR A 17 12.14 12.65 -3.40
CA THR A 17 11.75 13.52 -4.51
C THR A 17 11.80 12.70 -5.79
N PHE A 18 10.66 12.49 -6.46
CA PHE A 18 10.60 11.81 -7.75
C PHE A 18 11.00 12.79 -8.87
N SER A 19 12.20 13.38 -8.78
CA SER A 19 12.81 14.07 -9.92
C SER A 19 13.74 13.11 -10.64
N GLN A 20 13.63 13.10 -11.97
CA GLN A 20 14.31 12.20 -12.88
C GLN A 20 15.81 12.04 -12.57
N GLU A 21 16.28 10.80 -12.38
CA GLU A 21 17.46 10.21 -13.02
C GLU A 21 17.67 8.74 -12.57
N LYS A 22 18.35 7.98 -13.43
CA LYS A 22 18.47 6.50 -13.51
C LYS A 22 18.73 5.76 -12.19
N TRP A 23 17.95 4.72 -11.92
CA TRP A 23 18.21 3.72 -10.87
C TRP A 23 19.20 2.65 -11.37
N SER A 24 20.22 2.33 -10.57
CA SER A 24 21.12 1.17 -10.78
C SER A 24 21.37 0.41 -9.46
N PRO A 25 21.62 -0.91 -9.50
CA PRO A 25 21.55 -1.76 -8.29
C PRO A 25 22.79 -1.75 -7.39
N THR A 26 23.86 -1.02 -7.75
CA THR A 26 25.20 -1.19 -7.12
C THR A 26 25.75 0.03 -6.41
N ASN A 27 24.95 1.07 -6.15
CA ASN A 27 25.37 2.19 -5.29
C ASN A 27 24.40 2.34 -4.11
N PRO A 28 24.89 2.66 -2.89
CA PRO A 28 24.04 2.93 -1.74
C PRO A 28 23.13 4.11 -2.12
N VAL A 29 21.83 3.84 -2.25
CA VAL A 29 20.88 4.84 -2.75
C VAL A 29 20.79 5.96 -1.73
N ARG A 30 21.46 7.08 -2.04
CA ARG A 30 21.63 8.28 -1.19
C ARG A 30 20.33 8.96 -0.72
N PHE A 31 19.16 8.44 -1.10
CA PHE A 31 17.85 9.09 -0.90
C PHE A 31 16.72 8.11 -0.51
N ILE A 32 17.03 6.88 -0.08
CA ILE A 32 16.00 5.95 0.42
C ILE A 32 16.09 5.87 1.95
N THR A 33 15.03 6.33 2.62
CA THR A 33 14.84 6.10 4.05
C THR A 33 13.88 4.93 4.25
N SER A 34 14.39 3.79 4.69
CA SER A 34 13.53 2.67 5.12
C SER A 34 13.09 2.87 6.57
N VAL A 35 11.80 2.72 6.84
CA VAL A 35 11.22 2.84 8.18
C VAL A 35 10.40 1.59 8.47
N ARG A 36 10.59 0.98 9.65
CA ARG A 36 9.69 -0.05 10.16
C ARG A 36 8.64 0.59 11.05
N LEU A 37 7.37 0.37 10.74
CA LEU A 37 6.26 0.83 11.56
C LEU A 37 5.08 -0.12 11.54
N ASN A 38 4.34 -0.12 12.64
CA ASN A 38 3.03 -0.75 12.72
C ASN A 38 1.98 0.29 12.30
N LEU A 39 1.27 0.04 11.20
CA LEU A 39 0.26 0.96 10.68
C LEU A 39 -1.01 1.05 11.54
N VAL A 40 -1.25 0.09 12.43
CA VAL A 40 -2.37 0.15 13.38
C VAL A 40 -1.96 0.79 14.72
N ASN A 41 -0.71 1.24 14.85
CA ASN A 41 -0.22 1.94 16.04
C ASN A 41 -0.12 3.45 15.80
N THR A 42 -1.02 4.20 16.43
CA THR A 42 -1.10 5.67 16.33
C THR A 42 0.20 6.39 16.72
N LYS A 43 1.00 5.86 17.66
CA LYS A 43 2.28 6.47 18.05
C LYS A 43 3.30 6.37 16.92
N HIS A 44 3.32 5.25 16.19
CA HIS A 44 4.22 5.05 15.06
C HIS A 44 3.85 5.98 13.90
N LEU A 45 2.56 6.08 13.57
CA LEU A 45 2.04 7.00 12.54
C LEU A 45 2.41 8.46 12.85
N LYS A 46 2.21 8.89 14.11
CA LYS A 46 2.59 10.25 14.56
C LYS A 46 4.10 10.49 14.44
N SER A 47 4.91 9.49 14.77
CA SER A 47 6.37 9.58 14.67
C SER A 47 6.83 9.72 13.21
N LEU A 48 6.20 8.99 12.28
CA LEU A 48 6.48 9.12 10.85
C LEU A 48 6.12 10.51 10.31
N LEU A 49 4.94 11.04 10.65
CA LEU A 49 4.55 12.40 10.24
C LEU A 49 5.48 13.47 10.81
N LYS A 50 5.90 13.30 12.07
CA LYS A 50 6.87 14.19 12.71
C LYS A 50 8.19 14.18 11.93
N TYR A 51 8.73 12.99 11.63
CA TYR A 51 9.95 12.83 10.84
C TYR A 51 9.85 13.53 9.47
N ILE A 52 8.77 13.26 8.72
CA ILE A 52 8.50 13.89 7.41
C ILE A 52 8.48 15.42 7.53
N THR A 53 7.82 15.94 8.56
CA THR A 53 7.68 17.39 8.78
C THR A 53 9.02 18.04 9.16
N GLU A 54 9.77 17.44 10.08
CA GLU A 54 11.07 17.95 10.54
C GLU A 54 12.10 18.03 9.41
N HIS A 55 12.04 17.06 8.49
CA HIS A 55 12.92 17.02 7.31
C HIS A 55 12.33 17.78 6.10
N ARG A 56 11.19 18.46 6.27
CA ARG A 56 10.50 19.24 5.22
C ARG A 56 10.19 18.42 3.96
N HIS A 57 9.90 17.13 4.12
CA HIS A 57 9.49 16.28 3.01
C HIS A 57 7.99 16.43 2.74
N THR A 58 7.61 16.22 1.47
CA THR A 58 6.22 16.15 1.01
C THR A 58 5.88 14.72 0.62
N ILE A 59 4.65 14.29 0.89
CA ILE A 59 4.15 12.98 0.48
C ILE A 59 3.43 13.14 -0.86
N GLU A 60 4.06 12.72 -1.96
CA GLU A 60 3.49 12.87 -3.30
C GLU A 60 2.90 11.56 -3.83
N LEU A 61 3.45 10.42 -3.42
CA LEU A 61 3.01 9.09 -3.82
C LEU A 61 2.99 8.17 -2.60
N CYS A 62 1.90 7.44 -2.43
CA CYS A 62 1.78 6.33 -1.50
C CYS A 62 1.41 5.07 -2.27
N VAL A 63 2.26 4.05 -2.25
CA VAL A 63 1.92 2.72 -2.76
C VAL A 63 1.74 1.80 -1.56
N PHE A 64 0.50 1.35 -1.35
CA PHE A 64 0.14 0.46 -0.27
C PHE A 64 -0.01 -0.97 -0.80
N GLN A 65 0.82 -1.87 -0.30
CA GLN A 65 0.68 -3.30 -0.49
C GLN A 65 0.23 -3.93 0.83
N PRO A 66 -0.98 -4.51 0.91
CA PRO A 66 -1.39 -5.22 2.11
C PRO A 66 -0.48 -6.42 2.35
N ASN A 67 -0.18 -6.68 3.62
CA ASN A 67 0.45 -7.93 4.00
C ASN A 67 -0.63 -8.98 4.17
N PHE A 68 -0.52 -10.07 3.43
CA PHE A 68 -1.50 -11.13 3.42
C PHE A 68 -0.83 -12.49 3.62
N SER A 69 -1.48 -13.34 4.41
CA SER A 69 -1.12 -14.74 4.59
C SER A 69 -2.30 -15.60 4.16
N SER A 70 -2.10 -16.52 3.21
CA SER A 70 -3.18 -17.37 2.72
C SER A 70 -3.82 -18.16 3.85
N ALA A 71 -5.13 -18.18 3.89
CA ALA A 71 -5.92 -18.90 4.87
C ALA A 71 -6.96 -19.78 4.13
N PRO A 72 -6.51 -20.87 3.48
CA PRO A 72 -7.37 -21.67 2.62
C PRO A 72 -8.49 -22.42 3.38
N ASN A 73 -8.38 -22.56 4.70
CA ASN A 73 -9.39 -23.19 5.55
C ASN A 73 -9.91 -22.23 6.62
N ILE A 74 -10.89 -21.41 6.26
CA ILE A 74 -11.52 -20.43 7.17
C ILE A 74 -12.19 -21.10 8.38
N GLU A 75 -12.65 -22.34 8.27
CA GLU A 75 -13.33 -23.08 9.37
C GLU A 75 -12.38 -23.43 10.52
N SER A 76 -11.07 -23.50 10.24
CA SER A 76 -10.04 -23.81 11.23
C SER A 76 -9.42 -22.60 11.92
N LEU A 77 -9.74 -21.38 11.47
CA LEU A 77 -9.13 -20.16 12.01
C LEU A 77 -9.79 -19.74 13.33
N SER A 78 -8.99 -19.31 14.29
CA SER A 78 -9.49 -18.67 15.49
C SER A 78 -10.00 -17.25 15.19
N LEU A 79 -10.83 -16.70 16.08
CA LEU A 79 -11.29 -15.31 15.96
C LEU A 79 -10.12 -14.32 16.03
N GLU A 80 -9.09 -14.62 16.82
CA GLU A 80 -7.88 -13.81 16.95
C GLU A 80 -7.07 -13.80 15.64
N GLU A 81 -6.98 -14.93 14.93
CA GLU A 81 -6.31 -15.01 13.63
C GLU A 81 -7.07 -14.22 12.55
N ILE A 82 -8.41 -14.31 12.57
CA ILE A 82 -9.28 -13.53 11.67
C ILE A 82 -9.12 -12.04 11.97
N GLU A 83 -9.20 -11.62 13.24
CA GLU A 83 -9.05 -10.22 13.65
C GLU A 83 -7.68 -9.68 13.24
N HIS A 84 -6.62 -10.42 13.53
CA HIS A 84 -5.26 -10.05 13.13
C HIS A 84 -5.14 -9.88 11.62
N SER A 85 -5.76 -10.76 10.83
CA SER A 85 -5.79 -10.65 9.37
C SER A 85 -6.50 -9.37 8.90
N TRP A 86 -7.60 -8.97 9.54
CA TRP A 86 -8.27 -7.69 9.27
C TRP A 86 -7.44 -6.47 9.67
N GLN A 87 -6.73 -6.55 10.80
CA GLN A 87 -5.85 -5.48 11.27
C GLN A 87 -4.69 -5.24 10.30
N THR A 88 -4.05 -6.32 9.83
CA THR A 88 -2.87 -6.27 8.94
C THR A 88 -3.20 -5.94 7.48
N THR A 89 -4.47 -6.05 7.08
CA THR A 89 -4.97 -5.70 5.75
C THR A 89 -5.81 -4.42 5.77
N GLY A 90 -7.10 -4.52 6.05
CA GLY A 90 -8.09 -3.45 5.95
C GLY A 90 -7.83 -2.27 6.89
N LEU A 91 -7.57 -2.53 8.18
CA LEU A 91 -7.31 -1.44 9.14
C LEU A 91 -6.01 -0.72 8.81
N SER A 92 -4.98 -1.44 8.35
CA SER A 92 -3.73 -0.85 7.89
C SER A 92 -3.94 0.04 6.65
N ALA A 93 -4.80 -0.37 5.71
CA ALA A 93 -5.16 0.44 4.53
C ALA A 93 -5.90 1.73 4.93
N VAL A 94 -6.86 1.65 5.85
CA VAL A 94 -7.55 2.85 6.38
C VAL A 94 -6.56 3.77 7.09
N SER A 95 -5.69 3.19 7.92
CA SER A 95 -4.72 3.96 8.72
C SER A 95 -3.70 4.70 7.83
N VAL A 96 -3.20 4.05 6.78
CA VAL A 96 -2.29 4.73 5.83
C VAL A 96 -3.03 5.82 5.05
N SER A 97 -4.29 5.58 4.68
CA SER A 97 -5.10 6.59 3.98
C SER A 97 -5.25 7.85 4.82
N GLN A 98 -5.63 7.71 6.09
CA GLN A 98 -5.73 8.84 7.02
C GLN A 98 -4.41 9.60 7.18
N LEU A 99 -3.29 8.88 7.24
CA LEU A 99 -1.95 9.44 7.35
C LEU A 99 -1.60 10.33 6.15
N VAL A 100 -1.84 9.85 4.92
CA VAL A 100 -1.36 10.51 3.69
C VAL A 100 -2.35 11.54 3.14
N LEU A 101 -3.66 11.36 3.32
CA LEU A 101 -4.66 12.28 2.80
C LEU A 101 -4.54 13.68 3.39
N LYS A 102 -4.30 13.79 4.71
CA LYS A 102 -4.19 15.10 5.37
C LYS A 102 -3.09 16.00 4.78
N PRO A 103 -1.83 15.55 4.61
CA PRO A 103 -0.81 16.36 3.94
C PRO A 103 -1.08 16.54 2.45
N MET A 104 -1.54 15.52 1.72
CA MET A 104 -1.85 15.65 0.29
C MET A 104 -2.95 16.69 0.02
N LEU A 105 -4.01 16.72 0.83
CA LEU A 105 -5.09 17.72 0.71
C LEU A 105 -4.61 19.15 0.95
N LYS A 106 -3.67 19.36 1.88
CA LYS A 106 -3.05 20.67 2.08
C LYS A 106 -2.24 21.11 0.85
N GLN A 107 -1.69 20.15 0.11
CA GLN A 107 -0.91 20.40 -1.10
C GLN A 107 -1.79 20.42 -2.37
N GLN A 108 -3.06 20.04 -2.25
CA GLN A 108 -4.01 19.82 -3.37
C GLN A 108 -3.44 18.90 -4.46
N ARG A 109 -2.54 17.98 -4.08
CA ARG A 109 -1.89 17.03 -4.97
C ARG A 109 -1.48 15.77 -4.21
N GLY A 110 -1.50 14.65 -4.89
CA GLY A 110 -0.93 13.40 -4.41
C GLY A 110 -1.57 12.18 -5.07
N THR A 111 -0.87 11.06 -5.03
CA THR A 111 -1.33 9.79 -5.58
C THR A 111 -1.30 8.70 -4.52
N VAL A 112 -2.38 7.94 -4.38
CA VAL A 112 -2.48 6.76 -3.51
C VAL A 112 -2.82 5.54 -4.37
N ILE A 113 -1.95 4.55 -4.37
CA ILE A 113 -2.10 3.31 -5.13
C ILE A 113 -2.26 2.16 -4.13
N PHE A 114 -3.39 1.47 -4.19
CA PHE A 114 -3.59 0.22 -3.46
C PHE A 114 -3.28 -0.95 -4.38
N LEU A 115 -2.27 -1.75 -4.04
CA LEU A 115 -2.00 -3.01 -4.73
C LEU A 115 -2.95 -4.09 -4.20
N GLY A 116 -3.69 -4.71 -5.11
CA GLY A 116 -4.49 -5.89 -4.83
C GLY A 116 -3.82 -7.13 -5.43
N ALA A 117 -3.91 -8.28 -4.77
CA ALA A 117 -3.47 -9.54 -5.35
C ALA A 117 -4.50 -10.62 -5.01
N PRO A 118 -5.42 -10.97 -5.92
CA PRO A 118 -6.40 -11.99 -5.62
C PRO A 118 -5.66 -13.33 -5.48
N SER A 119 -5.92 -14.01 -4.37
CA SER A 119 -5.36 -15.32 -4.08
C SER A 119 -5.94 -16.37 -5.04
N HIS A 120 -5.40 -16.45 -6.26
CA HIS A 120 -5.78 -17.47 -7.26
C HIS A 120 -4.86 -18.70 -7.24
N SER A 121 -3.85 -18.74 -6.37
CA SER A 121 -2.82 -19.78 -6.38
C SER A 121 -3.10 -21.00 -5.50
N SER A 122 -4.26 -21.06 -4.82
CA SER A 122 -4.66 -22.20 -4.00
C SER A 122 -5.70 -23.07 -4.72
N PRO A 123 -5.62 -24.42 -4.61
CA PRO A 123 -6.67 -25.32 -5.09
C PRO A 123 -8.02 -25.11 -4.35
N HIS A 124 -7.99 -24.40 -3.21
CA HIS A 124 -9.16 -23.99 -2.44
C HIS A 124 -9.39 -22.48 -2.57
N HIS A 125 -10.66 -22.06 -2.57
CA HIS A 125 -11.02 -20.65 -2.54
C HIS A 125 -10.60 -20.05 -1.19
N ASP A 126 -9.57 -19.21 -1.19
CA ASP A 126 -9.20 -18.40 -0.01
C ASP A 126 -10.21 -17.26 0.16
N VAL A 127 -11.35 -17.58 0.73
CA VAL A 127 -12.49 -16.67 0.89
C VAL A 127 -12.15 -15.48 1.80
N LEU A 128 -11.24 -15.67 2.75
CA LEU A 128 -10.83 -14.63 3.69
C LEU A 128 -9.99 -13.55 3.00
N SER A 129 -8.96 -13.91 2.22
CA SER A 129 -8.23 -12.87 1.45
C SER A 129 -9.14 -12.19 0.47
N GLN A 130 -9.96 -12.95 -0.27
CA GLN A 130 -10.84 -12.36 -1.28
C GLN A 130 -11.75 -11.30 -0.67
N SER A 131 -12.30 -11.57 0.52
CA SER A 131 -13.09 -10.60 1.28
C SER A 131 -12.29 -9.37 1.70
N MET A 132 -11.04 -9.54 2.15
CA MET A 132 -10.16 -8.42 2.53
C MET A 132 -9.75 -7.57 1.33
N PHE A 133 -9.39 -8.17 0.20
CA PHE A 133 -9.07 -7.45 -1.04
C PHE A 133 -10.28 -6.74 -1.62
N ALA A 134 -11.48 -7.33 -1.52
CA ALA A 134 -12.73 -6.65 -1.86
C ALA A 134 -12.94 -5.41 -0.97
N GLY A 135 -12.66 -5.50 0.33
CA GLY A 135 -12.69 -4.37 1.25
C GLY A 135 -11.71 -3.26 0.87
N ILE A 136 -10.47 -3.60 0.50
CA ILE A 136 -9.46 -2.62 0.04
C ILE A 136 -9.89 -1.96 -1.28
N ARG A 137 -10.44 -2.74 -2.22
CA ARG A 137 -10.97 -2.22 -3.49
C ARG A 137 -12.12 -1.23 -3.23
N ALA A 138 -13.08 -1.60 -2.37
CA ALA A 138 -14.19 -0.74 -1.99
C ALA A 138 -13.73 0.56 -1.28
N LEU A 139 -12.71 0.45 -0.42
CA LEU A 139 -12.07 1.61 0.20
C LEU A 139 -11.46 2.53 -0.87
N SER A 140 -10.65 1.99 -1.78
CA SER A 140 -10.01 2.75 -2.87
C SER A 140 -11.04 3.50 -3.71
N GLN A 141 -12.12 2.83 -4.13
CA GLN A 141 -13.20 3.46 -4.89
C GLN A 141 -13.89 4.59 -4.10
N SER A 142 -14.11 4.38 -2.80
CA SER A 142 -14.75 5.39 -1.94
C SER A 142 -13.86 6.61 -1.75
N LEU A 143 -12.56 6.40 -1.54
CA LEU A 143 -11.56 7.46 -1.48
C LEU A 143 -11.45 8.20 -2.81
N ALA A 144 -11.45 7.48 -3.94
CA ALA A 144 -11.39 8.10 -5.26
C ALA A 144 -12.57 9.04 -5.51
N ARG A 145 -13.81 8.62 -5.20
CA ARG A 145 -15.00 9.46 -5.33
C ARG A 145 -14.92 10.75 -4.50
N GLU A 146 -14.39 10.65 -3.29
CA GLU A 146 -14.33 11.78 -2.35
C GLU A 146 -13.15 12.73 -2.64
N PHE A 147 -11.99 12.18 -3.02
CA PHE A 147 -10.72 12.93 -3.00
C PHE A 147 -10.12 13.21 -4.38
N GLN A 148 -10.51 12.49 -5.45
CA GLN A 148 -10.09 12.88 -6.81
C GLN A 148 -10.55 14.29 -7.19
N PRO A 149 -11.81 14.72 -6.95
CA PRO A 149 -12.21 16.10 -7.20
C PRO A 149 -11.44 17.14 -6.37
N LYS A 150 -10.69 16.71 -5.35
CA LYS A 150 -9.86 17.54 -4.46
C LYS A 150 -8.36 17.45 -4.79
N GLY A 151 -8.03 16.93 -5.97
CA GLY A 151 -6.65 16.85 -6.47
C GLY A 151 -5.87 15.62 -6.02
N ILE A 152 -6.51 14.59 -5.45
CA ILE A 152 -5.83 13.38 -5.00
C ILE A 152 -6.20 12.18 -5.87
N HIS A 153 -5.24 11.70 -6.65
CA HIS A 153 -5.41 10.51 -7.48
C HIS A 153 -5.43 9.26 -6.61
N VAL A 154 -6.50 8.47 -6.66
CA VAL A 154 -6.59 7.21 -5.92
C VAL A 154 -6.89 6.07 -6.88
N THR A 155 -6.03 5.05 -6.90
CA THR A 155 -6.13 3.92 -7.83
C THR A 155 -6.01 2.60 -7.09
N TYR A 156 -6.87 1.65 -7.45
CA TYR A 156 -6.68 0.24 -7.11
C TYR A 156 -6.00 -0.47 -8.29
N CYS A 157 -4.85 -1.09 -8.04
CA CYS A 157 -4.08 -1.80 -9.05
C CYS A 157 -4.07 -3.28 -8.70
N MET A 158 -4.83 -4.07 -9.45
CA MET A 158 -4.89 -5.52 -9.31
C MET A 158 -3.64 -6.16 -9.91
N VAL A 159 -3.08 -7.13 -9.21
CA VAL A 159 -1.94 -7.94 -9.62
C VAL A 159 -2.41 -9.38 -9.61
N GLU A 160 -2.48 -10.05 -10.75
CA GLU A 160 -3.03 -11.41 -10.84
C GLU A 160 -2.29 -12.41 -9.95
N LYS A 161 -0.96 -12.31 -9.91
CA LYS A 161 -0.09 -13.14 -9.06
C LYS A 161 1.07 -12.32 -8.53
N TRP A 162 1.20 -12.26 -7.20
CA TRP A 162 2.36 -11.64 -6.58
C TRP A 162 3.58 -12.54 -6.67
N ASP A 163 4.64 -12.09 -7.33
CA ASP A 163 5.94 -12.76 -7.37
C ASP A 163 7.07 -11.79 -7.00
N GLY A 164 7.16 -11.48 -5.70
CA GLY A 164 8.12 -10.51 -5.18
C GLY A 164 9.60 -10.90 -5.35
N GLN A 165 9.89 -12.14 -5.76
CA GLN A 165 11.25 -12.62 -6.02
C GLN A 165 11.66 -12.46 -7.50
N ASN A 166 10.70 -12.25 -8.40
CA ASN A 166 10.94 -12.08 -9.82
C ASN A 166 11.28 -10.61 -10.14
N PRO A 167 12.51 -10.30 -10.59
CA PRO A 167 12.92 -8.92 -10.87
C PRO A 167 12.13 -8.27 -12.01
N HIS A 168 11.69 -9.04 -13.01
CA HIS A 168 10.90 -8.52 -14.12
C HIS A 168 9.51 -8.10 -13.62
N PHE A 169 8.89 -8.94 -12.80
CA PHE A 169 7.60 -8.62 -12.16
C PHE A 169 7.70 -7.34 -11.33
N ILE A 170 8.71 -7.22 -10.47
CA ILE A 170 8.93 -6.02 -9.66
C ILE A 170 9.14 -4.78 -10.55
N SER A 171 9.87 -4.92 -11.65
CA SER A 171 10.04 -3.83 -12.63
C SER A 171 8.72 -3.43 -13.29
N SER A 172 7.86 -4.40 -13.65
CA SER A 172 6.54 -4.13 -14.22
C SER A 172 5.63 -3.40 -13.24
N VAL A 173 5.56 -3.84 -11.98
CA VAL A 173 4.78 -3.15 -10.92
C VAL A 173 5.28 -1.71 -10.77
N LYS A 174 6.60 -1.50 -10.74
CA LYS A 174 7.20 -0.16 -10.68
C LYS A 174 6.77 0.71 -11.86
N HIS A 175 6.83 0.19 -13.08
CA HIS A 175 6.44 0.93 -14.29
C HIS A 175 4.97 1.31 -14.27
N VAL A 176 4.09 0.42 -13.79
CA VAL A 176 2.66 0.71 -13.66
C VAL A 176 2.42 1.79 -12.60
N CYS A 177 3.06 1.71 -11.42
CA CYS A 177 2.96 2.76 -10.42
C CYS A 177 3.47 4.11 -10.94
N GLN A 178 4.57 4.12 -11.70
CA GLN A 178 5.07 5.33 -12.35
C GLN A 178 4.10 5.86 -13.40
N HIS A 179 3.49 4.98 -14.20
CA HIS A 179 2.50 5.39 -15.19
C HIS A 179 1.30 6.06 -14.52
N ILE A 180 0.73 5.42 -13.49
CA ILE A 180 -0.40 5.95 -12.70
C ILE A 180 -0.05 7.33 -12.14
N TYR A 181 1.11 7.47 -11.51
CA TYR A 181 1.55 8.74 -10.91
C TYR A 181 1.65 9.90 -11.92
N HIS A 182 2.00 9.63 -13.18
CA HIS A 182 2.14 10.66 -14.22
C HIS A 182 0.85 10.92 -15.02
N GLN A 183 -0.27 10.25 -14.72
CA GLN A 183 -1.54 10.53 -15.39
C GLN A 183 -2.00 11.97 -15.12
N SER A 184 -2.50 12.65 -16.15
CA SER A 184 -3.18 13.92 -15.97
C SER A 184 -4.48 13.72 -15.18
N ASP A 185 -4.87 14.73 -14.41
CA ASP A 185 -6.12 14.76 -13.64
C ASP A 185 -7.38 14.52 -14.50
N SER A 186 -7.33 14.90 -15.78
CA SER A 186 -8.37 14.64 -16.78
C SER A 186 -8.49 13.17 -17.22
N ALA A 187 -7.54 12.30 -16.87
CA ALA A 187 -7.44 10.93 -17.37
C ALA A 187 -7.09 9.91 -16.26
N TRP A 188 -7.34 10.25 -15.00
CA TRP A 188 -7.06 9.36 -13.87
C TRP A 188 -7.83 8.04 -13.96
N SER A 189 -7.07 6.95 -13.94
CA SER A 189 -7.58 5.59 -13.81
C SER A 189 -7.91 5.29 -12.35
N GLN A 190 -9.13 4.81 -12.08
CA GLN A 190 -9.53 4.34 -10.75
C GLN A 190 -9.15 2.88 -10.51
N GLU A 191 -9.13 2.06 -11.56
CA GLU A 191 -8.77 0.65 -11.50
C GLU A 191 -7.95 0.22 -12.71
N LEU A 192 -6.93 -0.61 -12.46
CA LEU A 192 -6.07 -1.21 -13.47
C LEU A 192 -5.72 -2.64 -13.04
N SER A 193 -5.35 -3.49 -14.00
CA SER A 193 -4.88 -4.86 -13.73
C SER A 193 -3.53 -5.09 -14.40
N ILE A 194 -2.65 -5.83 -13.72
CA ILE A 194 -1.34 -6.29 -14.19
C ILE A 194 -1.37 -7.81 -14.29
N SER A 195 -1.08 -8.32 -15.48
CA SER A 195 -0.89 -9.74 -15.80
C SER A 195 0.58 -10.12 -15.95
#